data_AF-A0A940ULJ6-F1
#
_entry.id   AF-A0A940ULJ6-F1
#
_cell.length_a   1.000
_cell.length_b   1.000
_cell.length_c   1.000
_cell.angle_alpha   90.00
_cell.angle_beta   90.00
_cell.angle_gamma   90.00
#
_symmetry.space_group_name_H-M   'P 1'
#
loop_
_entity.id
_entity.type
_entity.pdbx_description
1 polymer ?
#
loop_
_entity_poly.entity_id
_entity_poly.type
_entity_poly.pdbx_seq_one_letter_code
_entity_poly.pdbx_strand_id
1 'polypeptide(L)'
;MIDWYSDFAKSMDLKQINLIPSELAAIQEHKYFMSLREGREVSIEEAIENFVEKYRADWLGEKQRKDSEEQIREIEKHKWMRSSEEGRDIGSRTAAEEWIGRYAHIWREEKESLEGHGFLQARLIVEIEEGLHIKPVSKLTEIALSHDCDMYVHRKGMQFYSFVLNEKGYVNVKSVLSLLQLDAAKGEELEFIATGAQAREALDAVTHLLSEWEVH
;
A
#
# COMPACT_ATOMS: atom_id res chain seq x y z
N MET A 1 -26.38 2.76 24.83
CA MET A 1 -26.57 1.62 23.91
C MET A 1 -26.70 2.13 22.46
N ILE A 2 -25.78 3.01 22.01
CA ILE A 2 -25.81 3.66 20.68
C ILE A 2 -24.39 3.77 20.05
N ASP A 3 -23.31 3.76 20.83
CA ASP A 3 -21.92 3.81 20.29
C ASP A 3 -21.58 2.66 19.35
N TRP A 4 -21.89 1.42 19.73
CA TRP A 4 -21.44 0.24 18.96
C TRP A 4 -21.99 0.19 17.53
N TYR A 5 -23.17 0.77 17.28
CA TYR A 5 -23.74 0.84 15.92
C TYR A 5 -23.07 1.93 15.08
N SER A 6 -22.69 3.05 15.70
CA SER A 6 -21.92 4.12 15.06
C SER A 6 -20.51 3.64 14.72
N ASP A 7 -19.83 3.00 15.67
CA ASP A 7 -18.48 2.45 15.48
C ASP A 7 -18.46 1.36 14.40
N PHE A 8 -19.47 0.47 14.41
CA PHE A 8 -19.59 -0.57 13.41
C PHE A 8 -19.85 0.00 12.00
N ALA A 9 -20.79 0.96 11.87
CA ALA A 9 -21.08 1.62 10.61
C ALA A 9 -19.87 2.42 10.07
N LYS A 10 -19.16 3.12 10.96
CA LYS A 10 -17.93 3.86 10.62
C LYS A 10 -16.82 2.91 10.17
N SER A 11 -16.65 1.77 10.86
CA SER A 11 -15.69 0.73 10.44
C SER A 11 -16.02 0.11 9.08
N MET A 12 -17.31 -0.02 8.75
CA MET A 12 -17.76 -0.51 7.44
C MET A 12 -17.52 0.51 6.33
N ASP A 13 -17.63 1.80 6.63
CA ASP A 13 -17.40 2.89 5.66
C ASP A 13 -15.91 3.04 5.35
N LEU A 14 -15.04 2.93 6.36
CA LEU A 14 -13.58 2.93 6.18
C LEU A 14 -13.08 1.76 5.33
N LYS A 15 -13.74 0.60 5.41
CA LYS A 15 -13.46 -0.57 4.55
C LYS A 15 -13.86 -0.37 3.08
N GLN A 16 -14.66 0.65 2.75
CA GLN A 16 -15.01 0.98 1.36
C GLN A 16 -14.03 1.97 0.72
N ILE A 17 -13.16 2.61 1.51
CA ILE A 17 -12.21 3.57 0.98
C ILE A 17 -11.08 2.79 0.29
N ASN A 18 -11.09 2.86 -1.04
CA ASN A 18 -10.02 2.35 -1.86
C ASN A 18 -8.86 3.35 -1.87
N LEU A 19 -7.80 3.04 -1.13
CA LEU A 19 -6.59 3.86 -1.06
C LEU A 19 -5.76 3.71 -2.33
N ILE A 20 -5.01 4.76 -2.65
CA ILE A 20 -3.88 4.72 -3.58
C ILE A 20 -2.54 4.65 -2.82
N PRO A 21 -1.43 4.19 -3.43
CA PRO A 21 -0.15 4.04 -2.73
C PRO A 21 0.37 5.31 -2.05
N SER A 22 0.20 6.48 -2.68
CA SER A 22 0.58 7.75 -2.06
C SER A 22 -0.21 8.08 -0.79
N GLU A 23 -1.50 7.74 -0.75
CA GLU A 23 -2.33 7.88 0.46
C GLU A 23 -1.86 6.92 1.55
N LEU A 24 -1.60 5.66 1.20
CA LEU A 24 -1.12 4.67 2.16
C LEU A 24 0.20 5.12 2.80
N ALA A 25 1.15 5.66 2.02
CA ALA A 25 2.39 6.20 2.56
C ALA A 25 2.17 7.39 3.50
N ALA A 26 1.31 8.34 3.13
CA ALA A 26 0.95 9.45 4.00
C ALA A 26 0.29 8.96 5.31
N ILE A 27 -0.52 7.91 5.23
CA ILE A 27 -1.15 7.27 6.40
C ILE A 27 -0.09 6.59 7.28
N GLN A 28 0.94 5.96 6.72
CA GLN A 28 2.03 5.37 7.52
C GLN A 28 2.83 6.43 8.27
N GLU A 29 3.16 7.53 7.60
CA GLU A 29 3.82 8.68 8.24
C GLU A 29 2.94 9.26 9.37
N HIS A 30 1.64 9.41 9.10
CA HIS A 30 0.66 9.84 10.08
C HIS A 30 0.57 8.89 11.28
N LYS A 31 0.47 7.58 11.03
CA LYS A 31 0.48 6.51 12.04
C LYS A 31 1.71 6.61 12.94
N TYR A 32 2.89 6.83 12.36
CA TYR A 32 4.13 7.00 13.10
C TYR A 32 4.06 8.18 14.07
N PHE A 33 3.69 9.37 13.59
CA PHE A 33 3.58 10.56 14.44
C PHE A 33 2.46 10.45 15.49
N MET A 34 1.35 9.80 15.15
CA MET A 34 0.30 9.49 16.12
C MET A 34 0.83 8.58 17.23
N SER A 35 1.56 7.52 16.88
CA SER A 35 2.14 6.59 17.84
C SER A 35 3.11 7.28 18.81
N LEU A 36 3.96 8.18 18.28
CA LEU A 36 4.85 9.00 19.11
C LEU A 36 4.09 9.91 20.07
N ARG A 37 3.01 10.55 19.61
CA ARG A 37 2.20 11.45 20.43
C ARG A 37 1.44 10.72 21.53
N GLU A 38 0.94 9.52 21.24
CA GLU A 38 0.13 8.73 22.17
C GLU A 38 0.96 7.84 23.11
N GLY A 39 2.25 7.65 22.81
CA GLY A 39 3.13 6.80 23.62
C GLY A 39 2.79 5.31 23.54
N ARG A 40 2.06 4.89 22.50
CA ARG A 40 1.70 3.50 22.19
C ARG A 40 1.71 3.29 20.69
N GLU A 41 1.80 2.04 20.24
CA GLU A 41 1.57 1.71 18.84
C GLU A 41 0.10 1.98 18.47
N VAL A 42 -0.10 2.81 17.46
CA VAL A 42 -1.41 3.08 16.85
C VAL A 42 -1.62 2.09 15.71
N SER A 43 -2.80 1.50 15.59
CA SER A 43 -3.06 0.55 14.50
C SER A 43 -3.21 1.26 13.15
N ILE A 44 -3.11 0.51 12.05
CA ILE A 44 -3.32 1.09 10.72
C ILE A 44 -4.77 1.54 10.55
N GLU A 45 -5.73 0.81 11.12
CA GLU A 45 -7.15 1.13 11.07
C GLU A 45 -7.45 2.45 11.80
N GLU A 46 -6.88 2.63 13.00
CA GLU A 46 -6.98 3.88 13.78
C GLU A 46 -6.36 5.07 13.03
N ALA A 47 -5.20 4.85 12.40
CA ALA A 47 -4.52 5.88 11.62
C ALA A 47 -5.31 6.26 10.35
N ILE A 48 -5.89 5.27 9.65
CA ILE A 48 -6.76 5.50 8.49
C ILE A 48 -7.98 6.32 8.91
N GLU A 49 -8.67 5.90 9.97
CA GLU A 49 -9.84 6.62 10.48
C GLU A 49 -9.51 8.09 10.77
N ASN A 50 -8.42 8.30 11.51
CA ASN A 50 -8.00 9.64 11.88
C ASN A 50 -7.58 10.48 10.66
N PHE A 51 -6.84 9.88 9.72
CA PHE A 51 -6.39 10.54 8.50
C PHE A 51 -7.57 10.93 7.60
N VAL A 52 -8.49 10.00 7.34
CA VAL A 52 -9.68 10.20 6.52
C VAL A 52 -10.55 11.30 7.09
N GLU A 53 -10.81 11.27 8.40
CA GLU A 53 -11.72 12.22 9.05
C GLU A 53 -11.14 13.63 9.12
N LYS A 54 -9.83 13.78 9.32
CA LYS A 54 -9.23 15.07 9.69
C LYS A 54 -8.31 15.69 8.65
N TYR A 55 -7.70 14.89 7.78
CA TYR A 55 -6.55 15.33 6.97
C TYR A 55 -6.69 15.03 5.47
N ARG A 56 -7.45 14.00 5.09
CA ARG A 56 -7.47 13.48 3.71
C ARG A 56 -7.87 14.54 2.68
N ALA A 57 -8.89 15.35 2.96
CA ALA A 57 -9.37 16.35 2.00
C ALA A 57 -8.30 17.41 1.67
N ASP A 58 -7.67 17.97 2.70
CA ASP A 58 -6.61 18.97 2.54
C ASP A 58 -5.37 18.35 1.89
N TRP A 59 -5.01 17.13 2.29
CA TRP A 59 -3.90 16.39 1.72
C TRP A 59 -4.10 16.11 0.22
N LEU A 60 -5.30 15.68 -0.18
CA LEU A 60 -5.64 15.45 -1.60
C LEU A 60 -5.60 16.74 -2.42
N GLY A 61 -6.07 17.85 -1.87
CA GLY A 61 -5.99 19.15 -2.53
C GLY A 61 -4.54 19.57 -2.78
N GLU A 62 -3.68 19.43 -1.77
CA GLU A 62 -2.26 19.75 -1.89
C GLU A 62 -1.53 18.81 -2.84
N LYS A 63 -1.85 17.51 -2.80
CA LYS A 63 -1.34 16.53 -3.76
C LYS A 63 -1.72 16.91 -5.19
N GLN A 64 -3.00 17.19 -5.45
CA GLN A 64 -3.48 17.57 -6.77
C GLN A 64 -2.77 18.82 -7.30
N ARG A 65 -2.53 19.80 -6.43
CA ARG A 65 -1.79 21.01 -6.78
C ARG A 65 -0.35 20.69 -7.21
N LYS A 66 0.38 19.91 -6.40
CA LYS A 66 1.77 19.49 -6.71
C LYS A 66 1.85 18.67 -7.99
N ASP A 67 0.95 17.70 -8.15
CA ASP A 67 0.90 16.84 -9.34
C ASP A 67 0.63 17.66 -10.61
N SER A 68 -0.28 18.64 -10.54
CA SER A 68 -0.57 19.52 -11.67
C SER A 68 0.65 20.35 -12.07
N GLU A 69 1.39 20.89 -11.09
CA GLU A 69 2.63 21.64 -11.33
C GLU A 69 3.73 20.76 -11.92
N GLU A 70 3.82 19.51 -11.51
CA GLU A 70 4.76 18.54 -12.09
C GLU A 70 4.38 18.13 -13.51
N GLN A 71 3.10 17.83 -13.78
CA GLN A 71 2.62 17.50 -15.12
C GLN A 71 2.87 18.65 -16.11
N ILE A 72 2.62 19.91 -15.69
CA ILE A 72 2.93 21.08 -16.51
C ILE A 72 4.43 21.12 -16.85
N ARG A 73 5.31 20.85 -15.87
CA ARG A 73 6.76 20.80 -16.11
C ARG A 73 7.15 19.70 -17.09
N GLU A 74 6.54 18.51 -17.00
CA GLU A 74 6.80 17.41 -17.94
C GLU A 74 6.31 17.72 -19.35
N ILE A 75 5.14 18.37 -19.49
CA ILE A 75 4.63 18.82 -20.79
C ILE A 75 5.55 19.87 -21.40
N GLU A 76 6.04 20.84 -20.62
CA GLU A 76 6.98 21.85 -21.12
C GLU A 76 8.34 21.25 -21.52
N LYS A 77 8.85 20.27 -20.78
CA LYS A 77 10.04 19.50 -21.19
C LYS A 77 9.79 18.79 -22.52
N HIS A 78 8.66 18.12 -22.67
CA HIS A 78 8.28 17.44 -23.92
C HIS A 78 8.16 18.41 -25.08
N LYS A 79 7.50 19.56 -24.86
CA LYS A 79 7.39 20.65 -25.84
C LYS A 79 8.76 21.09 -26.32
N TRP A 80 9.69 21.33 -25.39
CA TRP A 80 11.04 21.79 -25.72
C TRP A 80 11.79 20.76 -26.56
N MET A 81 11.79 19.49 -26.14
CA MET A 81 12.46 18.40 -26.88
C MET A 81 11.90 18.27 -28.30
N ARG A 82 10.57 18.21 -28.44
CA ARG A 82 9.92 18.08 -29.75
C ARG A 82 10.11 19.30 -30.64
N SER A 83 10.10 20.51 -30.07
CA SER A 83 10.34 21.73 -30.85
C SER A 83 11.78 21.79 -31.37
N SER A 84 12.74 21.28 -30.59
CA SER A 84 14.13 21.15 -31.03
C SER A 84 14.28 20.13 -32.16
N GLU A 85 13.58 18.99 -32.09
CA GLU A 85 13.61 17.95 -33.13
C GLU A 85 12.97 18.40 -34.45
N GLU A 86 11.85 19.12 -34.38
CA GLU A 86 11.14 19.60 -35.57
C GLU A 86 11.71 20.91 -36.15
N GLY A 87 12.69 21.53 -35.47
CA GLY A 87 13.27 22.82 -35.87
C GLY A 87 12.26 23.99 -35.84
N ARG A 88 11.14 23.84 -35.13
CA ARG A 88 10.07 24.84 -34.96
C ARG A 88 9.32 24.60 -33.65
N ASP A 89 8.72 25.64 -33.08
CA ASP A 89 7.82 25.48 -31.92
C ASP A 89 6.58 24.66 -32.32
N ILE A 90 6.37 23.52 -31.65
CA ILE A 90 5.19 22.67 -31.86
C ILE A 90 3.93 23.22 -31.18
N GLY A 91 4.08 24.18 -30.27
CA GLY A 91 2.99 24.80 -29.51
C GLY A 91 2.52 23.97 -28.33
N SER A 92 1.95 24.65 -27.32
CA SER A 92 1.60 24.02 -26.03
C SER A 92 0.45 23.01 -26.14
N ARG A 93 -0.54 23.24 -27.00
CA ARG A 93 -1.66 22.27 -27.19
C ARG A 93 -1.15 20.95 -27.74
N THR A 94 -0.38 20.99 -28.83
CA THR A 94 0.16 19.78 -29.46
C THR A 94 1.09 19.03 -28.52
N ALA A 95 1.97 19.74 -27.81
CA ALA A 95 2.83 19.12 -26.82
C ALA A 95 2.03 18.42 -25.71
N ALA A 96 0.97 19.06 -25.19
CA ALA A 96 0.11 18.48 -24.18
C ALA A 96 -0.64 17.24 -24.69
N GLU A 97 -1.24 17.31 -25.89
CA GLU A 97 -1.97 16.18 -26.49
C GLU A 97 -1.05 14.97 -26.71
N GLU A 98 0.15 15.20 -27.25
CA GLU A 98 1.15 14.14 -27.44
C GLU A 98 1.62 13.55 -26.11
N TRP A 99 1.93 14.41 -25.13
CA TRP A 99 2.40 13.95 -23.84
C TRP A 99 1.33 13.17 -23.09
N ILE A 100 0.08 13.65 -23.10
CA ILE A 100 -1.05 12.95 -22.51
C ILE A 100 -1.25 11.57 -23.16
N GLY A 101 -1.19 11.52 -24.50
CA GLY A 101 -1.39 10.28 -25.25
C GLY A 101 -0.29 9.23 -25.01
N ARG A 102 0.94 9.65 -24.69
CA ARG A 102 2.11 8.75 -24.61
C ARG A 102 2.62 8.49 -23.19
N TYR A 103 2.62 9.51 -22.34
CA TYR A 103 3.37 9.48 -21.08
C TYR A 103 2.50 9.65 -19.84
N ALA A 104 1.30 10.22 -19.93
CA ALA A 104 0.49 10.47 -18.73
C ALA A 104 0.12 9.22 -17.94
N HIS A 105 -0.09 8.07 -18.59
CA HIS A 105 -0.38 6.82 -17.89
C HIS A 105 0.87 6.30 -17.15
N ILE A 106 2.02 6.26 -17.81
CA ILE A 106 3.31 5.87 -17.22
C ILE A 106 3.63 6.76 -16.03
N TRP A 107 3.49 8.08 -16.19
CA TRP A 107 3.71 9.05 -15.12
C TRP A 107 2.81 8.77 -13.90
N ARG A 108 1.52 8.48 -14.12
CA ARG A 108 0.59 8.14 -13.03
C ARG A 108 0.95 6.81 -12.37
N GLU A 109 1.31 5.80 -13.16
CA GLU A 109 1.71 4.49 -12.65
C GLU A 109 2.97 4.59 -11.78
N GLU A 110 3.98 5.33 -12.22
CA GLU A 110 5.19 5.59 -11.43
C GLU A 110 4.88 6.37 -10.15
N LYS A 111 4.06 7.42 -10.26
CA LYS A 111 3.65 8.27 -9.13
C LYS A 111 2.77 7.57 -8.10
N GLU A 112 2.00 6.59 -8.54
CA GLU A 112 1.15 5.76 -7.68
C GLU A 112 1.69 4.34 -7.59
N SER A 113 3.01 4.17 -7.67
CA SER A 113 3.67 2.88 -7.42
C SER A 113 3.95 2.69 -5.94
N LEU A 114 3.83 1.46 -5.45
CA LEU A 114 4.22 1.12 -4.08
C LEU A 114 5.71 1.39 -3.83
N GLU A 115 6.55 1.02 -4.78
CA GLU A 115 8.01 1.20 -4.70
C GLU A 115 8.42 2.67 -4.58
N GLY A 116 7.80 3.55 -5.38
CA GLY A 116 8.03 4.99 -5.31
C GLY A 116 7.63 5.62 -3.98
N HIS A 117 6.79 4.92 -3.21
CA HIS A 117 6.29 5.32 -1.90
C HIS A 117 6.89 4.49 -0.75
N GLY A 118 8.03 3.83 -0.99
CA GLY A 118 8.81 3.16 0.07
C GLY A 118 8.23 1.81 0.53
N PHE A 119 7.36 1.20 -0.27
CA PHE A 119 6.88 -0.15 -0.04
C PHE A 119 7.64 -1.15 -0.92
N LEU A 120 8.04 -2.25 -0.31
CA LEU A 120 8.51 -3.44 -1.01
C LEU A 120 7.32 -4.38 -1.22
N GLN A 121 7.24 -5.02 -2.40
CA GLN A 121 6.23 -6.01 -2.72
C GLN A 121 6.87 -7.38 -2.97
N ALA A 122 6.22 -8.45 -2.50
CA ALA A 122 6.60 -9.82 -2.80
C ALA A 122 5.35 -10.67 -3.08
N ARG A 123 5.40 -11.52 -4.11
CA ARG A 123 4.36 -12.51 -4.39
C ARG A 123 4.92 -13.89 -4.10
N LEU A 124 4.29 -14.61 -3.18
CA LEU A 124 4.79 -15.84 -2.61
C LEU A 124 3.73 -16.93 -2.76
N ILE A 125 4.17 -18.13 -3.16
CA ILE A 125 3.31 -19.32 -3.19
C ILE A 125 3.42 -20.02 -1.83
N VAL A 126 2.28 -20.40 -1.26
CA VAL A 126 2.27 -21.23 -0.06
C VAL A 126 2.69 -22.65 -0.43
N GLU A 127 3.89 -23.08 -0.05
CA GLU A 127 4.37 -24.45 -0.30
C GLU A 127 4.07 -25.41 0.86
N ILE A 128 3.76 -24.84 2.04
CA ILE A 128 3.41 -25.57 3.27
C ILE A 128 2.23 -26.52 3.03
N GLU A 129 2.42 -27.80 3.33
CA GLU A 129 1.45 -28.86 3.00
C GLU A 129 0.08 -28.60 3.63
N GLU A 130 0.05 -28.25 4.91
CA GLU A 130 -1.18 -27.94 5.65
C GLU A 130 -1.69 -26.50 5.44
N GLY A 131 -1.00 -25.68 4.64
CA GLY A 131 -1.34 -24.27 4.42
C GLY A 131 -1.09 -23.37 5.63
N LEU A 132 -1.66 -22.17 5.61
CA LEU A 132 -1.51 -21.17 6.69
C LEU A 132 -2.45 -21.42 7.87
N HIS A 133 -2.20 -22.53 8.57
CA HIS A 133 -2.81 -22.80 9.87
C HIS A 133 -2.06 -22.07 11.00
N ILE A 134 -2.50 -22.29 12.26
CA ILE A 134 -2.03 -21.53 13.43
C ILE A 134 -0.51 -21.50 13.62
N LYS A 135 0.24 -22.57 13.28
CA LYS A 135 1.70 -22.60 13.50
C LYS A 135 2.44 -21.69 12.51
N PRO A 136 2.29 -21.84 11.17
CA PRO A 136 2.84 -20.89 10.20
C PRO A 136 2.40 -19.45 10.47
N VAL A 137 1.12 -19.24 10.79
CA VAL A 137 0.59 -17.90 11.11
C VAL A 137 1.29 -17.28 12.32
N SER A 138 1.52 -18.05 13.38
CA SER A 138 2.22 -17.55 14.57
C SER A 138 3.66 -17.14 14.24
N LYS A 139 4.37 -17.94 13.42
CA LYS A 139 5.73 -17.62 12.95
C LYS A 139 5.74 -16.38 12.05
N LEU A 140 4.77 -16.22 11.14
CA LEU A 140 4.62 -15.01 10.32
C LEU A 140 4.47 -13.76 11.19
N THR A 141 3.60 -13.81 12.20
CA THR A 141 3.41 -12.70 13.14
C THR A 141 4.67 -12.43 13.96
N GLU A 142 5.37 -13.48 14.43
CA GLU A 142 6.65 -13.33 15.14
C GLU A 142 7.71 -12.62 14.29
N ILE A 143 7.83 -12.99 13.00
CA ILE A 143 8.70 -12.30 12.05
C ILE A 143 8.30 -10.82 11.96
N ALA A 144 7.04 -10.51 11.71
CA ALA A 144 6.59 -9.12 11.56
C ALA A 144 6.77 -8.28 12.83
N LEU A 145 6.64 -8.87 14.03
CA LEU A 145 6.86 -8.18 15.31
C LEU A 145 8.34 -7.98 15.64
N SER A 146 9.22 -8.83 15.12
CA SER A 146 10.66 -8.80 15.40
C SER A 146 11.45 -7.88 14.47
N HIS A 147 10.79 -7.27 13.48
CA HIS A 147 11.41 -6.36 12.51
C HIS A 147 10.77 -4.97 12.60
N ASP A 148 11.58 -3.93 12.50
CA ASP A 148 11.15 -2.53 12.38
C ASP A 148 10.55 -2.27 10.99
N CYS A 149 9.35 -2.79 10.80
CA CYS A 149 8.54 -2.62 9.62
C CYS A 149 7.04 -2.82 9.92
N ASP A 150 6.23 -2.30 9.03
CA ASP A 150 4.83 -2.68 8.90
C ASP A 150 4.67 -3.56 7.67
N MET A 151 3.94 -4.65 7.84
CA MET A 151 3.74 -5.68 6.82
C MET A 151 2.28 -6.03 6.68
N TYR A 152 1.84 -6.14 5.43
CA TYR A 152 0.48 -6.47 5.08
C TYR A 152 0.44 -7.55 4.01
N VAL A 153 -0.61 -8.35 4.01
CA VAL A 153 -0.78 -9.46 3.08
C VAL A 153 -2.18 -9.46 2.47
N HIS A 154 -2.22 -9.77 1.17
CA HIS A 154 -3.42 -9.99 0.39
C HIS A 154 -3.49 -11.44 -0.10
N ARG A 155 -4.69 -12.02 -0.03
CA ARG A 155 -5.06 -13.26 -0.73
C ARG A 155 -6.28 -12.97 -1.59
N LYS A 156 -6.27 -13.46 -2.84
CA LYS A 156 -7.43 -13.34 -3.73
C LYS A 156 -8.67 -13.98 -3.11
N GLY A 157 -9.79 -13.26 -3.10
CA GLY A 157 -11.07 -13.77 -2.60
C GLY A 157 -11.26 -13.72 -1.09
N MET A 158 -10.30 -13.20 -0.31
CA MET A 158 -10.47 -13.01 1.12
C MET A 158 -11.58 -11.99 1.43
N GLN A 159 -12.33 -12.23 2.50
CA GLN A 159 -13.51 -11.43 2.86
C GLN A 159 -13.23 -10.40 3.96
N PHE A 160 -12.12 -10.55 4.67
CA PHE A 160 -11.75 -9.72 5.80
C PHE A 160 -10.40 -9.06 5.55
N TYR A 161 -10.34 -7.75 5.74
CA TYR A 161 -9.17 -6.92 5.52
C TYR A 161 -9.14 -5.76 6.51
N SER A 162 -7.94 -5.26 6.77
CA SER A 162 -7.63 -4.03 7.52
C SER A 162 -7.94 -2.78 6.69
N PHE A 163 -7.60 -2.80 5.40
CA PHE A 163 -7.87 -1.71 4.45
C PHE A 163 -7.92 -2.23 3.01
N VAL A 164 -8.36 -1.38 2.08
CA VAL A 164 -8.34 -1.64 0.64
C VAL A 164 -7.33 -0.71 -0.03
N LEU A 165 -6.48 -1.28 -0.87
CA LEU A 165 -5.48 -0.56 -1.67
C LEU A 165 -5.55 -1.09 -3.09
N ASN A 166 -5.73 -0.20 -4.07
CA ASN A 166 -5.87 -0.57 -5.49
C ASN A 166 -6.86 -1.74 -5.69
N GLU A 167 -8.03 -1.64 -5.05
CA GLU A 167 -9.13 -2.62 -5.08
C GLU A 167 -8.82 -3.98 -4.43
N LYS A 168 -7.63 -4.14 -3.83
CA LYS A 168 -7.25 -5.33 -3.08
C LYS A 168 -7.35 -5.07 -1.58
N GLY A 169 -8.02 -5.96 -0.86
CA GLY A 169 -8.00 -5.95 0.60
C GLY A 169 -6.64 -6.43 1.10
N TYR A 170 -6.11 -5.82 2.16
CA TYR A 170 -4.90 -6.26 2.86
C TYR A 170 -5.18 -6.42 4.36
N VAL A 171 -4.58 -7.41 5.00
CA VAL A 171 -4.57 -7.54 6.47
C VAL A 171 -3.20 -7.23 7.03
N ASN A 172 -3.16 -6.73 8.26
CA ASN A 172 -1.92 -6.58 9.03
C ASN A 172 -1.37 -7.95 9.49
N VAL A 173 -0.12 -8.25 9.13
CA VAL A 173 0.57 -9.51 9.49
C VAL A 173 0.85 -9.63 10.99
N LYS A 174 0.87 -8.51 11.73
CA LYS A 174 0.99 -8.51 13.19
C LYS A 174 -0.26 -9.03 13.92
N SER A 175 -1.38 -9.22 13.21
CA SER A 175 -2.62 -9.76 13.78
C SER A 175 -2.80 -11.24 13.45
N VAL A 176 -2.52 -12.11 14.42
CA VAL A 176 -2.76 -13.56 14.32
C VAL A 176 -4.21 -13.86 13.93
N LEU A 177 -5.19 -13.16 14.53
CA LEU A 177 -6.61 -13.40 14.25
C LEU A 177 -6.97 -13.03 12.81
N SER A 178 -6.45 -11.91 12.29
CA SER A 178 -6.69 -11.49 10.91
C SER A 178 -6.04 -12.45 9.92
N LEU A 179 -4.84 -12.94 10.25
CA LEU A 179 -4.13 -13.93 9.42
C LEU A 179 -4.81 -15.29 9.39
N LEU A 180 -5.40 -15.76 10.49
CA LEU A 180 -6.16 -17.02 10.49
C LEU A 180 -7.37 -16.95 9.55
N GLN A 181 -7.90 -15.75 9.27
CA GLN A 181 -8.99 -15.56 8.31
C GLN A 181 -8.51 -15.55 6.85
N LEU A 182 -7.20 -15.52 6.60
CA LEU A 182 -6.69 -15.71 5.24
C LEU A 182 -6.97 -17.11 4.73
N ASP A 183 -6.94 -18.13 5.60
CA ASP A 183 -7.23 -19.54 5.26
C ASP A 183 -6.56 -19.97 3.94
N ALA A 184 -5.28 -19.63 3.79
CA ALA A 184 -4.53 -19.86 2.56
C ALA A 184 -4.04 -21.29 2.48
N ALA A 185 -4.37 -21.98 1.39
CA ALA A 185 -3.98 -23.37 1.16
C ALA A 185 -2.68 -23.47 0.35
N LYS A 186 -2.07 -24.66 0.35
CA LYS A 186 -0.93 -24.97 -0.51
C LYS A 186 -1.23 -24.63 -1.98
N GLY A 187 -0.26 -24.01 -2.65
CA GLY A 187 -0.34 -23.62 -4.06
C GLY A 187 -1.05 -22.28 -4.30
N GLU A 188 -1.61 -21.65 -3.27
CA GLU A 188 -2.20 -20.32 -3.39
C GLU A 188 -1.12 -19.23 -3.34
N GLU A 189 -1.37 -18.15 -4.08
CA GLU A 189 -0.51 -16.97 -4.10
C GLU A 189 -0.95 -15.95 -3.04
N LEU A 190 0.04 -15.46 -2.29
CA LEU A 190 -0.07 -14.36 -1.35
C LEU A 190 0.74 -13.17 -1.83
N GLU A 191 0.15 -11.99 -1.79
CA GLU A 191 0.84 -10.73 -2.11
C GLU A 191 1.13 -9.97 -0.82
N PHE A 192 2.42 -9.90 -0.47
CA PHE A 192 2.91 -9.13 0.67
C PHE A 192 3.35 -7.75 0.22
N ILE A 193 3.07 -6.76 1.06
CA ILE A 193 3.66 -5.42 0.99
C ILE A 193 4.26 -5.09 2.35
N ALA A 194 5.45 -4.47 2.37
CA ALA A 194 6.11 -4.08 3.60
C ALA A 194 6.81 -2.72 3.45
N THR A 195 6.84 -1.93 4.53
CA THR A 195 7.58 -0.67 4.59
C THR A 195 8.23 -0.49 5.96
N GLY A 196 9.32 0.26 6.03
CA GLY A 196 10.14 0.43 7.23
C GLY A 196 11.59 -0.02 7.02
N ALA A 197 12.43 0.23 8.03
CA ALA A 197 13.87 0.05 7.95
C ALA A 197 14.28 -1.41 7.68
N GLN A 198 13.49 -2.38 8.15
CA GLN A 198 13.78 -3.81 8.03
C GLN A 198 12.78 -4.55 7.13
N ALA A 199 12.11 -3.84 6.23
CA ALA A 199 11.08 -4.42 5.37
C ALA A 199 11.62 -5.52 4.44
N ARG A 200 12.86 -5.39 3.94
CA ARG A 200 13.49 -6.39 3.06
C ARG A 200 13.75 -7.68 3.82
N GLU A 201 14.42 -7.57 4.96
CA GLU A 201 14.79 -8.68 5.82
C GLU A 201 13.56 -9.45 6.31
N ALA A 202 12.49 -8.73 6.66
CA ALA A 202 11.22 -9.33 7.06
C ALA A 202 10.59 -10.11 5.90
N LEU A 203 10.56 -9.55 4.68
CA LEU A 203 10.03 -10.25 3.50
C LEU A 203 10.87 -11.48 3.12
N ASP A 204 12.19 -11.41 3.25
CA ASP A 204 13.08 -12.54 2.98
C ASP A 204 12.85 -13.68 3.99
N ALA A 205 12.66 -13.35 5.27
CA ALA A 205 12.30 -14.31 6.31
C ALA A 205 10.93 -14.96 6.08
N VAL A 206 9.93 -14.17 5.65
CA VAL A 206 8.60 -14.69 5.26
C VAL A 206 8.70 -15.61 4.06
N THR A 207 9.51 -15.25 3.05
CA THR A 207 9.76 -16.08 1.88
C THR A 207 10.30 -17.45 2.29
N HIS A 208 11.32 -17.47 3.14
CA HIS A 208 11.89 -18.70 3.67
C HIS A 208 10.88 -19.55 4.45
N LEU A 209 10.00 -18.92 5.24
CA LEU A 209 8.97 -19.61 5.99
C LEU A 209 7.92 -20.27 5.07
N LEU A 210 7.48 -19.56 4.02
CA LEU A 210 6.43 -20.04 3.12
C LEU A 210 6.93 -21.07 2.10
N SER A 211 8.23 -21.08 1.80
CA SER A 211 8.85 -21.99 0.83
C SER A 211 9.26 -23.35 1.41
N GLU A 212 9.00 -23.61 2.70
CA GLU A 212 9.31 -24.85 3.43
C GLU A 212 10.48 -25.69 2.88
N TRP A 213 11.71 -25.29 3.19
CA TRP A 213 12.83 -26.24 3.25
C TRP A 213 12.93 -26.72 4.70
N GLU A 214 12.22 -27.79 5.05
CA GLU A 214 12.48 -28.49 6.32
C GLU A 214 13.91 -29.08 6.28
N VAL A 215 14.81 -28.53 7.10
CA VAL A 215 15.96 -29.30 7.58
C VAL A 215 15.71 -29.63 9.05
N HIS A 216 15.10 -30.81 9.23
CA HIS A 216 15.13 -31.71 10.40
C HIS A 216 14.42 -31.31 11.68
#